data_AF-A0AAE9JI00-F1
#
_entry.id   AF-A0AAE9JI00-F1
#
_cell.length_a   1.000
_cell.length_b   1.000
_cell.length_c   1.000
_cell.angle_alpha   90.00
_cell.angle_beta   90.00
_cell.angle_gamma   90.00
#
_symmetry.space_group_name_H-M   'P 1'
#
loop_
_entity.id
_entity.type
_entity.pdbx_description
1 polymer ?
#
loop_
_entity_poly.entity_id
_entity_poly.type
_entity_poly.pdbx_seq_one_letter_code
_entity_poly.pdbx_strand_id
1 'polypeptide(L)' 'MDGKSGGKLRLACPIRCPKDYEVHVLNKIPSSNRKCIKYYTYGKYQGEHEWYIWMLEPCMSTISTHCRYPEDVLI' A
#
# COMPACT_ATOMS: atom_id res chain seq x y z
N MET A 1 14.64 -3.08 7.81
CA MET A 1 15.68 -2.69 6.82
C MET A 1 15.26 -1.37 6.19
N ASP A 2 15.66 -0.27 6.83
CA ASP A 2 15.44 1.09 6.33
C ASP A 2 16.43 1.37 5.19
N GLY A 3 16.05 0.94 3.99
CA GLY A 3 16.80 1.17 2.76
C GLY A 3 16.69 2.62 2.32
N LYS A 4 17.53 3.49 2.88
CA LYS A 4 17.76 4.85 2.37
C LYS A 4 18.58 4.76 1.08
N SER A 5 17.92 4.40 -0.03
CA SER A 5 18.48 4.61 -1.37
C SER A 5 18.43 6.11 -1.67
N GLY A 6 19.48 6.66 -2.29
CA GLY A 6 19.74 8.10 -2.51
C GLY A 6 18.74 8.89 -3.37
N GLY A 7 17.45 8.56 -3.35
CA GLY A 7 16.37 9.27 -4.02
C GLY A 7 15.02 8.91 -3.40
N LYS A 8 14.38 9.89 -2.75
CA LYS A 8 13.04 9.85 -2.11
C LYS A 8 12.88 8.81 -0.99
N LEU A 9 12.54 9.27 0.21
CA LEU A 9 12.21 8.39 1.33
C LEU A 9 11.00 7.53 0.99
N ARG A 10 11.16 6.20 1.05
CA ARG A 10 10.08 5.24 0.91
C ARG A 10 9.51 4.90 2.27
N LEU A 11 8.29 5.37 2.52
CA LEU A 11 7.50 5.00 3.70
C LEU A 11 6.76 3.70 3.40
N ALA A 12 6.78 2.75 4.33
CA ALA A 12 6.01 1.51 4.24
C ALA A 12 5.15 1.36 5.49
N CYS A 13 3.85 1.08 5.30
CA CYS A 13 2.88 0.89 6.38
C CYS A 13 2.23 -0.50 6.25
N PRO A 14 2.33 -1.36 7.29
CA PRO A 14 1.66 -2.65 7.28
C PRO A 14 0.14 -2.48 7.29
N ILE A 15 -0.54 -3.17 6.37
CA ILE A 15 -2.01 -3.18 6.27
C ILE A 15 -2.61 -4.14 7.30
N ARG A 16 -1.79 -5.02 7.90
CA ARG A 16 -2.23 -6.14 8.75
C ARG A 16 -3.22 -7.06 8.04
N CYS A 17 -2.99 -7.22 6.74
CA CYS A 17 -3.71 -8.16 5.89
C CYS A 17 -2.81 -9.36 5.65
N PRO A 18 -3.22 -10.59 6.00
CA PRO A 18 -2.45 -11.78 5.68
C PRO A 18 -2.15 -11.87 4.18
N LYS A 19 -0.98 -12.42 3.82
CA LYS A 19 -0.49 -12.44 2.44
C LYS A 19 -1.41 -13.20 1.47
N ASP A 20 -2.10 -14.22 1.96
CA ASP A 20 -3.06 -15.04 1.24
C ASP A 20 -4.35 -14.27 0.88
N TYR A 21 -4.63 -13.15 1.54
CA TYR A 21 -5.83 -12.35 1.30
C TYR A 21 -5.58 -11.34 0.17
N GLU A 22 -6.67 -10.89 -0.45
CA GLU A 22 -6.62 -9.82 -1.45
C GLU A 22 -6.79 -8.45 -0.80
N VAL A 23 -5.93 -7.50 -1.16
CA VAL A 23 -6.05 -6.11 -0.71
C VAL A 23 -6.56 -5.21 -1.83
N HIS A 24 -7.68 -4.54 -1.57
CA HIS A 24 -8.23 -3.49 -2.42
C HIS A 24 -8.02 -2.12 -1.79
N VAL A 25 -7.62 -1.15 -2.61
CA VAL A 25 -7.59 0.26 -2.20
C VAL A 25 -8.99 0.82 -2.41
N LEU A 26 -9.65 1.24 -1.33
CA LEU A 26 -11.01 1.78 -1.35
C LEU A 26 -11.00 3.27 -1.69
N ASN A 27 -10.13 4.03 -1.02
CA ASN A 27 -10.10 5.47 -1.16
C ASN A 27 -8.70 6.05 -0.90
N LYS A 28 -8.44 7.21 -1.51
CA LYS A 28 -7.28 8.05 -1.25
C LYS A 28 -7.77 9.46 -0.90
N ILE A 29 -7.30 10.00 0.22
CA ILE A 29 -7.60 11.37 0.64
C ILE A 29 -6.30 12.18 0.74
N PRO A 30 -6.19 13.34 0.05
CA PRO A 30 -7.17 13.89 -0.90
C PRO A 30 -7.25 13.07 -2.20
N SER A 31 -8.44 13.00 -2.80
CA SER A 31 -8.70 12.22 -4.02
C SER A 31 -7.90 12.75 -5.20
N SER A 32 -7.84 14.07 -5.34
CA SER A 32 -6.96 14.76 -6.30
C SER A 32 -5.70 15.27 -5.61
N ASN A 33 -4.58 14.59 -5.84
CA ASN A 33 -3.26 15.02 -5.39
C ASN A 33 -2.23 14.65 -6.45
N ARG A 34 -1.72 15.64 -7.18
CA ARG A 34 -0.75 15.43 -8.27
C ARG A 34 0.59 14.86 -7.79
N LYS A 35 0.91 14.97 -6.50
CA LYS A 35 2.10 14.34 -5.90
C LYS A 35 1.90 12.85 -5.63
N CYS A 36 0.65 12.38 -5.55
CA CYS A 36 0.28 11.01 -5.21
C CYS A 36 -0.39 10.31 -6.39
N ILE A 37 0.45 9.73 -7.26
CA ILE A 37 0.06 9.01 -8.46
C ILE A 37 0.19 7.51 -8.17
N LYS A 38 -0.91 6.77 -8.34
CA LYS A 38 -0.97 5.33 -8.07
C LYS A 38 0.09 4.61 -8.90
N TYR A 39 0.77 3.65 -8.28
CA TYR A 39 1.89 2.86 -8.82
C TYR A 39 3.20 3.63 -9.06
N TYR A 40 3.18 4.96 -9.11
CA TYR A 40 4.39 5.77 -9.30
C TYR A 40 4.94 6.32 -7.99
N THR A 41 4.08 6.88 -7.13
CA THR A 41 4.48 7.47 -5.85
C THR A 41 3.79 6.83 -4.66
N TYR A 42 2.82 5.95 -4.88
CA TYR A 42 2.29 5.08 -3.84
C TYR A 42 1.73 3.79 -4.44
N GLY A 43 1.63 2.74 -3.64
CA GLY A 43 1.01 1.49 -4.06
C GLY A 43 0.92 0.47 -2.93
N LYS A 44 0.62 -0.78 -3.30
CA LYS A 44 0.68 -1.91 -2.38
C LYS A 44 1.75 -2.90 -2.84
N TYR A 45 2.35 -3.63 -1.91
CA TYR A 45 3.18 -4.79 -2.22
C TYR A 45 2.97 -5.88 -1.15
N GLN A 46 3.19 -7.13 -1.53
CA GLN A 46 3.22 -8.26 -0.60
C GLN A 46 4.62 -8.34 0.02
N GLY A 47 4.69 -8.34 1.35
CA GLY A 47 5.87 -8.76 2.08
C GLY A 47 5.90 -10.27 2.31
N GLU A 48 6.70 -10.69 3.27
CA GLU A 48 6.82 -12.10 3.64
C GLU A 48 5.52 -12.64 4.27
N HIS A 49 4.93 -11.87 5.18
CA HIS A 49 3.78 -12.29 5.99
C HIS A 49 2.50 -11.48 5.74
N GLU A 50 2.63 -10.23 5.34
CA GLU A 50 1.50 -9.31 5.21
C GLU A 50 1.66 -8.35 4.03
N TRP A 51 0.56 -7.69 3.69
CA TRP A 51 0.55 -6.61 2.72
C TRP A 51 0.98 -5.28 3.33
N TYR A 52 1.63 -4.47 2.51
CA TYR A 52 2.07 -3.11 2.86
C TYR A 52 1.52 -2.10 1.86
N ILE A 53 1.18 -0.90 2.34
CA ILE A 53 1.11 0.31 1.51
C ILE A 53 2.46 0.99 1.54
N TRP A 54 2.97 1.38 0.38
CA TRP A 54 4.16 2.22 0.27
C TRP A 54 3.81 3.59 -0.30
N MET A 55 4.58 4.60 0.11
CA MET A 55 4.54 5.96 -0.40
C MET A 55 5.97 6.50 -0.58
N LEU A 56 6.18 7.36 -1.57
CA LEU A 56 7.42 8.10 -1.77
C LEU A 56 7.19 9.57 -1.51
N GLU A 57 8.04 10.20 -0.70
CA GLU A 57 7.99 11.66 -0.53
C GLU A 57 8.10 12.40 -1.89
N PRO A 58 7.39 13.52 -2.08
CA PRO A 58 6.52 14.23 -1.13
C PRO A 58 5.05 13.75 -1.16
N CYS A 59 4.76 12.52 -1.62
CA CYS A 59 3.42 11.97 -1.54
C CYS A 59 3.06 11.66 -0.08
N MET A 60 2.11 12.41 0.45
CA MET A 60 1.41 12.10 1.70
C MET A 60 -0.08 12.08 1.41
N SER A 61 -0.74 10.95 1.69
CA SER A 61 -2.18 10.78 1.58
C SER A 61 -2.66 9.69 2.52
N THR A 62 -3.89 9.81 2.97
CA THR A 62 -4.57 8.75 3.71
C THR A 62 -5.09 7.73 2.70
N ILE A 63 -4.73 6.47 2.87
CA ILE A 63 -5.19 5.36 2.03
C ILE A 63 -6.08 4.45 2.86
N SER A 64 -7.36 4.34 2.48
CA SER A 64 -8.28 3.35 3.04
C SER A 64 -8.20 2.07 2.20
N THR A 65 -8.08 0.93 2.87
CA THR A 65 -7.97 -0.38 2.21
C THR A 65 -8.99 -1.36 2.79
N HIS A 66 -9.27 -2.42 2.03
CA HIS A 66 -10.11 -3.54 2.45
C HIS A 66 -9.39 -4.86 2.16
N CYS A 67 -9.42 -5.75 3.14
CA CYS A 67 -8.95 -7.14 3.04
C CYS A 67 -10.09 -8.05 2.66
N ARG A 68 -9.95 -8.77 1.56
CA ARG A 68 -10.93 -9.74 1.09
C ARG A 68 -10.34 -11.15 1.22
N TYR A 69 -11.15 -12.09 1.71
CA TYR A 69 -10.82 -13.50 1.70
C TYR A 69 -10.62 -13.99 0.26
N PRO A 70 -9.69 -14.92 0.00
CA PRO A 70 -9.54 -15.52 -1.32
C PRO A 70 -10.85 -16.23 -1.71
N GLU A 71 -11.29 -16.06 -2.95
CA GLU A 71 -12.49 -16.74 -3.47
C GLU A 71 -12.34 -18.28 -3.45
N ASP A 72 -11.10 -18.77 -3.47
CA ASP A 72 -10.75 -20.19 -3.45
C ASP A 72 -10.79 -20.83 -2.04
N VAL A 73 -11.17 -20.08 -1.00
CA VAL A 73 -11.33 -20.61 0.39
C VAL A 73 -12.81 -20.84 0.72
N LEU A 74 -13.57 -21.30 -0.26
CA LEU A 74 -14.83 -21.99 -0.02
C LEU A 74 -14.51 -23.46 0.32
N ILE A 75 -14.25 -23.70 1.60
CA ILE A 75 -14.40 -25.03 2.22
C ILE A 75 -15.86 -25.16 2.68
#